data_AF-A0A957QV94-F1
#
_entry.id   AF-A0A957QV94-F1
#
_cell.length_a   1.000
_cell.length_b   1.000
_cell.length_c   1.000
_cell.angle_alpha   90.00
_cell.angle_beta   90.00
_cell.angle_gamma   90.00
#
_symmetry.space_group_name_H-M   'P 1'
#
loop_
_entity.id
_entity.type
_entity.pdbx_description
1 polymer ?
#
loop_
_entity_poly.entity_id
_entity_poly.type
_entity_poly.pdbx_seq_one_letter_code
_entity_poly.pdbx_strand_id
1 'polypeptide(L)' 'RYDPRLREEGKNPFQLDSKPPKVQFREYALNETRYRMLMQSDPAVSEALIAEAQDLIALRWKDLEYLAAEPV' A
#
# COMPACT_ATOMS: atom_id res chain seq x y z
N ARG A 1 4.93 12.18 0.67
CA ARG A 1 5.42 13.06 1.76
C ARG A 1 4.28 13.94 2.29
N TYR A 2 4.46 14.56 3.46
CA TYR A 2 3.52 15.53 4.02
C TYR A 2 4.28 16.78 4.47
N ASP A 3 3.94 17.95 3.93
CA ASP A 3 4.52 19.24 4.29
C ASP A 3 3.41 20.21 4.75
N PRO A 4 3.28 20.46 6.08
CA PRO A 4 2.22 21.31 6.62
C PRO A 4 2.24 22.75 6.08
N ARG A 5 3.41 23.27 5.69
CA ARG A 5 3.60 24.67 5.27
C ARG A 5 2.86 24.98 3.97
N LEU A 6 2.63 23.97 3.13
CA LEU A 6 1.88 24.14 1.88
C LEU A 6 0.45 24.62 2.09
N ARG A 7 -0.16 24.39 3.26
CA ARG A 7 -1.47 24.94 3.60
C ARG A 7 -1.48 26.46 3.63
N GLU A 8 -0.39 27.07 4.11
CA GLU A 8 -0.24 28.53 4.15
C GLU A 8 -0.17 29.12 2.73
N GLU A 9 0.25 28.31 1.75
CA GLU A 9 0.29 28.65 0.33
C GLU A 9 -1.00 28.28 -0.44
N GLY A 10 -2.04 27.77 0.24
CA GLY A 10 -3.25 27.26 -0.40
C GLY A 10 -3.01 26.02 -1.28
N LYS A 11 -2.00 25.20 -0.94
CA LYS A 11 -1.65 23.94 -1.63
C LYS A 11 -1.89 22.72 -0.73
N ASN A 12 -2.08 21.55 -1.36
CA ASN A 12 -2.33 20.32 -0.62
C ASN A 12 -1.04 19.91 0.10
N PRO A 13 -1.06 19.76 1.44
CA PRO A 13 0.12 19.39 2.21
C PRO A 13 0.58 17.95 1.95
N PHE A 14 -0.32 17.08 1.49
CA PHE A 14 -0.01 15.70 1.17
C PHE A 14 0.41 15.55 -0.29
N GLN A 15 1.52 14.86 -0.51
CA GLN A 15 2.07 14.55 -1.83
C GLN A 15 2.29 13.05 -1.95
N LEU A 16 1.69 12.42 -2.95
CA LEU A 16 1.93 11.00 -3.23
C LEU A 16 3.11 10.86 -4.21
N ASP A 17 4.28 10.52 -3.68
CA ASP A 17 5.53 10.46 -4.48
C ASP A 17 5.69 9.17 -5.28
N SER A 18 4.88 8.14 -4.96
CA SER A 18 4.91 6.83 -5.62
C SER A 18 3.88 6.75 -6.75
N LYS A 19 4.11 5.84 -7.69
CA LYS A 19 3.14 5.47 -8.74
C LYS A 19 2.27 4.30 -8.25
N PRO A 20 1.11 4.04 -8.87
CA PRO A 20 0.27 2.90 -8.51
C PRO A 20 1.03 1.57 -8.58
N PRO A 21 0.68 0.59 -7.72
CA PRO A 21 1.25 -0.76 -7.77
C PRO A 21 1.09 -1.38 -9.15
N LYS A 22 2.11 -2.12 -9.59
CA LYS A 22 2.13 -2.79 -10.91
C LYS A 22 2.16 -4.32 -10.84
N VAL A 23 2.39 -4.86 -9.67
CA VAL A 23 2.51 -6.31 -9.41
C VAL A 23 1.64 -6.66 -8.23
N GLN A 24 1.18 -7.91 -8.18
CA GLN A 24 0.42 -8.40 -7.05
C GLN A 24 1.33 -8.56 -5.83
N PHE A 25 0.78 -8.36 -4.63
CA PHE A 25 1.52 -8.53 -3.37
C PHE A 25 2.12 -9.93 -3.24
N ARG A 26 1.40 -10.96 -3.72
CA ARG A 26 1.89 -12.35 -3.74
C ARG A 26 3.23 -12.50 -4.45
N GLU A 27 3.41 -11.82 -5.58
CA GLU A 27 4.66 -11.91 -6.37
C GLU A 27 5.84 -11.34 -5.58
N TYR A 28 5.64 -10.22 -4.88
CA TYR A 28 6.63 -9.67 -3.96
C TYR A 28 6.87 -10.61 -2.78
N ALA A 29 5.81 -11.10 -2.13
CA ALA A 29 5.89 -11.93 -0.93
C ALA A 29 6.65 -13.25 -1.16
N LEU A 30 6.46 -13.90 -2.31
CA LEU A 30 7.17 -15.14 -2.65
C LEU A 30 8.68 -14.98 -2.80
N ASN A 31 9.17 -13.76 -3.04
CA ASN A 31 10.60 -13.47 -3.12
C ASN A 31 11.27 -13.33 -1.74
N GLU A 32 10.51 -13.33 -0.65
CA GLU A 32 11.05 -13.14 0.69
C GLU A 32 10.82 -14.36 1.59
N THR A 33 11.88 -14.79 2.27
CA THR A 33 11.83 -15.96 3.17
C THR A 33 10.81 -15.80 4.30
N ARG A 34 10.61 -14.57 4.80
CA ARG A 34 9.67 -14.31 5.90
C ARG A 34 8.22 -14.70 5.59
N TYR A 35 7.78 -14.55 4.35
CA TYR A 35 6.44 -14.99 3.92
C TYR A 35 6.43 -16.47 3.52
N ARG A 36 7.49 -16.94 2.84
CA ARG A 36 7.60 -18.35 2.44
C ARG A 36 7.60 -19.32 3.63
N MET A 37 8.20 -18.94 4.76
CA MET A 37 8.17 -19.76 5.97
C MET A 37 6.75 -20.04 6.46
N LEU A 38 5.87 -19.03 6.43
CA LEU A 38 4.47 -19.22 6.80
C LEU A 38 3.75 -20.08 5.76
N MET A 39 3.97 -19.84 4.47
CA MET A 39 3.38 -20.64 3.40
C MET A 39 3.74 -22.13 3.48
N GLN A 40 4.93 -22.46 3.97
CA GLN A 40 5.37 -23.85 4.15
C GLN A 40 4.79 -24.50 5.41
N SER A 41 4.66 -23.74 6.50
CA SER A 41 4.20 -24.25 7.79
C SER A 41 2.68 -24.28 7.92
N ASP A 42 1.98 -23.30 7.35
CA ASP A 42 0.53 -23.20 7.29
C ASP A 42 0.07 -22.55 5.96
N PRO A 43 -0.09 -23.36 4.90
CA PRO A 43 -0.48 -22.85 3.59
C PRO A 43 -1.86 -22.18 3.58
N ALA A 44 -2.82 -22.68 4.37
CA ALA A 44 -4.19 -22.19 4.38
C ALA A 44 -4.27 -20.78 4.99
N VAL A 45 -3.62 -20.57 6.12
CA VAL A 45 -3.52 -19.25 6.75
C VAL A 45 -2.71 -18.29 5.87
N SER A 46 -1.62 -18.78 5.25
CA SER A 46 -0.82 -17.95 4.36
C SER A 46 -1.62 -17.42 3.16
N GLU A 47 -2.44 -18.25 2.50
CA GLU A 47 -3.25 -17.79 1.36
C GLU A 47 -4.32 -16.78 1.81
N ALA A 48 -4.95 -16.99 2.97
CA ALA A 48 -5.92 -16.03 3.52
C ALA A 48 -5.28 -14.67 3.82
N LEU A 49 -4.11 -14.65 4.47
CA LEU A 49 -3.39 -13.41 4.80
C LEU A 49 -2.84 -12.70 3.57
N ILE A 50 -2.40 -13.43 2.53
CA ILE A 50 -1.95 -12.83 1.27
C ILE A 50 -3.11 -12.12 0.57
N ALA A 51 -4.30 -12.73 0.56
CA ALA A 51 -5.50 -12.13 -0.01
C ALA A 51 -5.91 -10.86 0.76
N GLU A 52 -5.98 -10.93 2.09
CA GLU A 52 -6.30 -9.79 2.95
C GLU A 52 -5.28 -8.64 2.77
N ALA A 53 -3.99 -8.96 2.73
CA ALA A 53 -2.94 -7.96 2.51
C ALA A 53 -3.07 -7.29 1.12
N GLN A 54 -3.42 -8.04 0.08
CA GLN A 54 -3.65 -7.49 -1.26
C GLN A 54 -4.80 -6.49 -1.27
N ASP A 55 -5.90 -6.79 -0.58
CA ASP A 55 -7.06 -5.90 -0.47
C ASP A 55 -6.71 -4.64 0.34
N LEU A 56 -5.99 -4.78 1.45
CA LEU A 56 -5.52 -3.67 2.27
C LEU A 56 -4.57 -2.74 1.49
N ILE A 57 -3.66 -3.31 0.67
CA ILE A 57 -2.77 -2.52 -0.19
C ILE A 57 -3.58 -1.73 -1.21
N ALA A 58 -4.57 -2.36 -1.84
CA ALA A 58 -5.43 -1.69 -2.82
C ALA A 58 -6.27 -0.56 -2.18
N LEU A 59 -6.83 -0.80 -1.00
CA LEU A 59 -7.58 0.21 -0.24
C LEU A 59 -6.67 1.36 0.16
N ARG A 60 -5.52 1.06 0.78
CA ARG A 60 -4.57 2.07 1.23
C ARG A 60 -4.09 2.93 0.07
N TRP A 61 -3.84 2.33 -1.10
CA TRP A 61 -3.46 3.08 -2.29
C TRP A 61 -4.55 4.10 -2.68
N LYS A 62 -5.81 3.68 -2.72
CA LYS A 62 -6.94 4.57 -3.03
C LYS A 62 -7.07 5.72 -2.02
N ASP A 63 -6.90 5.43 -0.73
CA ASP A 63 -6.93 6.48 0.30
C ASP A 63 -5.83 7.52 0.08
N LEU A 64 -4.61 7.07 -0.21
CA LEU A 64 -3.49 7.98 -0.48
C LEU A 64 -3.71 8.79 -1.76
N GLU A 65 -4.26 8.17 -2.81
CA GLU A 65 -4.62 8.86 -4.04
C GLU A 65 -5.69 9.92 -3.82
N TYR A 66 -6.73 9.60 -3.05
CA TYR A 66 -7.79 10.53 -2.65
C TYR A 66 -7.21 11.72 -1.87
N LEU A 67 -6.39 11.47 -0.84
CA LEU A 67 -5.75 12.52 -0.05
C LEU A 67 -4.86 13.45 -0.90
N ALA A 68 -4.22 12.93 -1.94
CA ALA A 68 -3.38 13.72 -2.84
C ALA A 68 -4.20 14.54 -3.86
N ALA A 69 -5.40 14.07 -4.20
CA ALA A 69 -6.33 14.74 -5.10
C ALA A 69 -7.29 15.70 -4.38
N GLU A 70 -7.32 15.69 -3.06
CA GLU A 70 -8.21 16.54 -2.26
C GLU A 70 -7.92 18.03 -2.56
N PRO A 71 -8.95 18.81 -2.92
CA PRO A 71 -8.80 20.23 -3.15
C PRO A 71 -8.47 20.96 -1.84
N VAL A 72 -7.80 22.11 -1.97
CA VAL A 72 -7.29 22.92 -0.87
C VAL A 72 -8.20 24.09 -0.60
#